data_AF-U6KVE8-F1
#
_entry.id   AF-U6KVE8-F1
#
_cell.length_a   1.000
_cell.length_b   1.000
_cell.length_c   1.000
_cell.angle_alpha   90.00
_cell.angle_beta   90.00
_cell.angle_gamma   90.00
#
_symmetry.space_group_name_H-M   'P 1'
#
loop_
_entity.id
_entity.type
_entity.pdbx_description
1 polymer ?
#
loop_
_entity_poly.entity_id
_entity_poly.type
_entity_poly.pdbx_seq_one_letter_code
_entity_poly.pdbx_strand_id
1 'polypeptide(L)'
;MHTQDKSGFGVAHDFHGSLKEDADFPILCETCLGENPYVRMQRDRNGKECHICTRAYTGFRWKPGPKARYKGTVICQQCAKLKNVCQTCLFDLECGTSCWVRVE
;
A
#
# COMPACT_ATOMS: atom_id res chain seq x y z
N MET A 1 -16.53 -44.96 -1.40
CA MET A 1 -15.08 -44.75 -1.56
C MET A 1 -14.88 -43.33 -2.07
N HIS A 2 -14.57 -42.38 -1.18
CA HIS A 2 -13.97 -41.09 -1.53
C HIS A 2 -12.91 -40.81 -0.47
N THR A 3 -11.70 -41.24 -0.78
CA THR A 3 -10.50 -41.05 0.03
C THR A 3 -10.16 -39.56 0.00
N GLN A 4 -10.25 -38.89 1.15
CA GLN A 4 -9.72 -37.54 1.29
C GLN A 4 -8.24 -37.67 1.65
N ASP A 5 -7.42 -37.44 0.63
CA ASP A 5 -5.97 -37.40 0.71
C ASP A 5 -5.50 -36.37 1.74
N LYS A 6 -4.66 -36.83 2.66
CA LYS A 6 -3.92 -35.99 3.60
C LYS A 6 -2.78 -35.32 2.83
N SER A 7 -3.02 -34.15 2.25
CA SER A 7 -1.91 -33.28 1.83
C SER A 7 -1.32 -32.62 3.07
N GLY A 8 -0.24 -33.22 3.57
CA GLY A 8 0.56 -32.65 4.63
C GLY A 8 1.24 -31.36 4.18
N PHE A 9 0.88 -30.26 4.83
CA PHE A 9 1.77 -29.18 5.25
C PHE A 9 1.04 -28.53 6.42
N GLY A 10 1.61 -28.67 7.63
CA GLY A 10 1.05 -28.12 8.86
C GLY A 10 1.11 -26.59 8.88
N VAL A 11 0.33 -25.93 8.03
CA VAL A 11 0.08 -24.50 8.14
C VAL A 11 -1.07 -24.35 9.12
N ALA A 12 -0.72 -24.02 10.37
CA ALA A 12 -1.69 -23.59 11.37
C ALA A 12 -2.54 -22.47 10.78
N HIS A 13 -3.82 -22.76 10.52
CA HIS A 13 -4.78 -21.81 9.99
C HIS A 13 -5.38 -21.00 11.15
N ASP A 14 -4.53 -20.45 12.02
CA ASP A 14 -4.93 -19.80 13.26
C ASP A 14 -4.32 -18.39 13.39
N PHE A 15 -4.32 -17.61 12.29
CA PHE A 15 -4.17 -16.16 12.41
C PHE A 15 -5.53 -15.51 12.70
N HIS A 16 -6.06 -15.79 13.90
CA HIS A 16 -7.22 -15.10 14.48
C HIS A 16 -6.85 -13.71 15.05
N GLY A 17 -5.84 -13.06 14.49
CA GLY A 17 -5.57 -11.65 14.72
C GLY A 17 -6.16 -10.88 13.55
N SER A 18 -7.34 -10.28 13.73
CA SER A 18 -7.75 -9.15 12.88
C SER A 18 -6.79 -8.00 13.16
N LEU A 19 -5.59 -8.07 12.58
CA LEU A 19 -4.65 -6.95 12.52
C LEU A 19 -5.21 -6.00 11.48
N LYS A 20 -6.27 -5.30 11.87
CA LYS A 20 -6.79 -4.16 11.14
C LYS A 20 -5.67 -3.13 11.08
N GLU A 21 -5.20 -2.85 9.88
CA GLU A 21 -4.18 -1.83 9.66
C GLU A 21 -4.81 -0.45 9.89
N ASP A 22 -4.44 0.21 10.99
CA ASP A 22 -4.78 1.63 11.25
C ASP A 22 -3.53 2.48 11.03
N ALA A 23 -3.42 3.04 9.82
CA ALA A 23 -2.37 3.98 9.46
C ALA A 23 -2.86 5.42 9.59
N ASP A 24 -2.01 6.30 10.15
CA ASP A 24 -2.30 7.73 10.23
C ASP A 24 -1.98 8.50 8.94
N PHE A 25 -0.88 8.09 8.29
CA PHE A 25 -0.34 8.74 7.09
C PHE A 25 0.02 7.70 6.02
N PRO A 26 -0.24 8.00 4.73
CA PRO A 26 0.12 7.13 3.62
C PRO A 26 1.61 7.23 3.27
N ILE A 27 2.15 6.20 2.61
CA ILE A 27 3.51 6.18 2.07
C ILE A 27 3.41 6.46 0.57
N LEU A 28 3.84 7.65 0.14
CA LEU A 28 3.66 8.15 -1.22
C LEU A 28 4.94 8.80 -1.74
N CYS A 29 5.14 8.76 -3.06
CA CYS A 29 6.17 9.54 -3.74
C CYS A 29 5.71 10.98 -4.01
N GLU A 30 6.67 11.90 -4.21
CA GLU A 30 6.43 13.31 -4.49
C GLU A 30 5.52 13.53 -5.71
N THR A 31 5.71 12.75 -6.77
CA THR A 31 4.88 12.81 -7.98
C THR A 31 3.41 12.46 -7.72
N CYS A 32 3.13 11.59 -6.75
CA CYS A 32 1.76 11.23 -6.37
C CYS A 32 1.12 12.26 -5.44
N LEU A 33 1.91 12.93 -4.59
CA LEU A 33 1.46 14.04 -3.76
C LEU A 33 1.14 15.28 -4.62
N GLY A 34 1.95 15.56 -5.64
CA GLY A 34 1.83 16.71 -6.53
C GLY A 34 2.61 17.93 -6.03
N GLU A 35 2.52 19.03 -6.78
CA GLU A 35 3.30 20.26 -6.56
C GLU A 35 2.75 21.16 -5.44
N ASN A 36 1.53 20.88 -4.95
CA ASN A 36 0.92 21.72 -3.93
C ASN A 36 1.41 21.31 -2.52
N PRO A 37 2.07 22.20 -1.76
CA PRO A 37 2.53 21.91 -0.40
C PRO A 37 1.38 21.67 0.59
N TYR A 38 0.15 22.09 0.25
CA TYR A 38 -1.02 21.93 1.11
C TYR A 38 -2.03 20.95 0.48
N VAL A 39 -1.90 19.66 0.83
CA VAL A 39 -2.80 18.60 0.36
C VAL A 39 -3.86 18.29 1.41
N ARG A 40 -5.13 18.27 0.99
CA ARG A 40 -6.24 17.75 1.81
C ARG A 40 -6.47 16.29 1.48
N MET A 41 -6.44 15.43 2.50
CA MET A 41 -6.66 13.99 2.38
C MET A 41 -7.91 13.56 3.15
N GLN A 42 -8.68 12.64 2.59
CA GLN A 42 -9.74 11.91 3.28
C GLN A 42 -9.19 10.55 3.71
N ARG A 43 -9.34 10.24 5.01
CA ARG A 43 -8.97 8.96 5.61
C ARG A 43 -10.20 8.09 5.75
N ASP A 44 -10.10 6.85 5.29
CA ASP A 44 -11.14 5.83 5.42
C ASP A 44 -10.56 4.58 6.09
N ARG A 45 -10.86 4.38 7.38
CA ARG A 45 -10.20 3.39 8.24
C ARG A 45 -10.50 1.92 7.89
N ASN A 46 -11.51 1.66 7.07
CA ASN A 46 -11.95 0.30 6.73
C ASN A 46 -12.37 0.15 5.26
N GLY A 47 -12.03 1.13 4.43
CA GLY A 47 -12.71 1.29 3.14
C GLY A 47 -12.20 0.41 2.01
N LYS A 48 -10.99 -0.17 2.13
CA LYS A 48 -10.30 -0.77 0.97
C LYS A 48 -9.57 -2.06 1.28
N GLU A 49 -9.52 -2.92 0.26
CA GLU A 49 -8.81 -4.19 0.24
C GLU A 49 -7.51 -4.06 -0.55
N CYS A 50 -6.40 -4.55 0.01
CA CYS A 50 -5.08 -4.47 -0.62
C CYS A 50 -5.00 -5.39 -1.84
N HIS A 51 -4.56 -4.89 -3.00
CA HIS A 51 -4.42 -5.72 -4.21
C HIS A 51 -3.35 -6.83 -4.13
N ILE A 52 -2.45 -6.80 -3.13
CA ILE A 52 -1.37 -7.79 -3.00
C ILE A 52 -1.73 -8.88 -1.99
N CYS A 53 -2.18 -8.49 -0.79
CA CYS A 53 -2.40 -9.40 0.32
C CYS A 53 -3.89 -9.61 0.65
N THR A 54 -4.81 -8.97 -0.09
CA THR A 54 -6.27 -9.00 0.09
C THR A 54 -6.76 -8.66 1.51
N ARG A 55 -5.91 -8.04 2.33
CA ARG A 55 -6.27 -7.57 3.67
C ARG A 55 -6.91 -6.19 3.59
N ALA A 56 -7.89 -5.94 4.45
CA ALA A 56 -8.47 -4.62 4.63
C ALA A 56 -7.44 -3.65 5.24
N TYR A 57 -7.41 -2.40 4.76
CA TYR A 57 -6.49 -1.37 5.23
C TYR A 57 -7.12 0.02 5.24
N THR A 58 -6.48 0.98 5.92
CA THR A 58 -6.87 2.38 5.89
C THR A 58 -6.60 2.99 4.51
N GLY A 59 -7.67 3.28 3.77
CA GLY A 59 -7.63 3.97 2.49
C GLY A 59 -7.41 5.47 2.67
N PHE A 60 -6.57 6.05 1.81
CA PHE A 60 -6.40 7.50 1.72
C PHE A 60 -6.82 7.96 0.33
N ARG A 61 -7.51 9.10 0.25
CA ARG A 61 -7.92 9.73 -1.02
C ARG A 61 -7.64 11.22 -0.98
N TRP A 62 -7.01 11.76 -2.03
CA TRP A 62 -6.66 13.17 -2.12
C TRP A 62 -6.70 13.67 -3.56
N LYS A 63 -6.62 14.99 -3.72
CA LYS A 63 -6.51 15.66 -5.01
C LYS A 63 -5.17 16.42 -5.06
N PRO A 64 -4.20 16.00 -5.88
CA PRO A 64 -2.87 16.63 -5.96
C PRO A 64 -2.88 18.10 -6.40
N GLY A 65 -3.87 18.51 -7.18
CA GLY A 65 -3.97 19.87 -7.69
C GLY A 65 -5.33 20.21 -8.30
N PRO A 66 -5.59 21.47 -8.67
CA PRO A 66 -6.92 21.94 -9.07
C PRO A 66 -7.49 21.23 -10.30
N LYS A 67 -6.62 20.92 -11.29
CA LYS A 67 -6.98 20.22 -12.53
C LYS A 67 -6.70 18.72 -12.50
N ALA A 68 -6.09 18.21 -11.42
CA ALA A 68 -5.74 16.79 -11.30
C ALA A 68 -6.97 15.95 -10.91
N ARG A 69 -6.93 14.67 -11.26
CA ARG A 69 -7.91 13.68 -10.78
C ARG A 69 -7.63 13.29 -9.33
N TYR A 70 -8.65 12.80 -8.65
CA TYR A 70 -8.48 12.20 -7.34
C TYR A 70 -7.56 10.98 -7.44
N LYS A 71 -6.58 10.91 -6.55
CA LYS A 71 -5.73 9.75 -6.33
C LYS A 71 -6.11 9.10 -5.00
N GLY A 72 -5.76 7.84 -4.84
CA GLY A 72 -5.89 7.17 -3.57
C GLY A 72 -4.99 5.95 -3.49
N THR A 73 -4.77 5.49 -2.27
CA THR A 73 -3.96 4.28 -2.01
C THR A 73 -4.65 3.04 -2.56
N VAL A 74 -3.84 2.10 -3.05
CA VAL A 74 -4.28 0.84 -3.67
C VAL A 74 -3.72 -0.41 -2.97
N ILE A 75 -2.70 -0.24 -2.12
CA ILE A 75 -2.11 -1.30 -1.30
C ILE A 75 -2.01 -0.87 0.17
N CYS A 76 -1.92 -1.86 1.06
CA CYS A 76 -1.71 -1.63 2.48
C CYS A 76 -0.29 -1.12 2.79
N GLN A 77 -0.13 -0.49 3.94
CA GLN A 77 1.13 0.07 4.43
C GLN A 77 2.18 -1.01 4.65
N GLN A 78 1.78 -2.20 5.07
CA GLN A 78 2.73 -3.29 5.26
C GLN A 78 3.33 -3.78 3.94
N CYS A 79 2.52 -3.96 2.89
CA CYS A 79 3.03 -4.33 1.56
C CYS A 79 3.92 -3.24 0.97
N ALA A 80 3.57 -1.97 1.16
CA ALA A 80 4.38 -0.84 0.70
C ALA A 80 5.76 -0.81 1.38
N LYS A 81 5.82 -1.01 2.71
CA LYS A 81 7.08 -1.07 3.47
C LYS A 81 7.97 -2.25 3.08
N LEU A 82 7.37 -3.44 2.88
CA LEU A 82 8.12 -4.65 2.54
C LEU A 82 8.82 -4.56 1.17
N LYS A 83 8.24 -3.82 0.23
CA LYS A 83 8.76 -3.66 -1.13
C LYS A 83 9.39 -2.29 -1.39
N ASN A 84 9.39 -1.41 -0.41
CA ASN A 84 9.82 -0.01 -0.54
C ASN A 84 9.15 0.74 -1.72
N VAL A 85 7.83 0.55 -1.89
CA VAL A 85 7.07 1.16 -3.01
C VAL A 85 6.01 2.14 -2.54
N CYS A 86 5.66 3.08 -3.41
CA CYS A 86 4.55 4.01 -3.22
C CYS A 86 3.21 3.27 -3.20
N GLN A 87 2.34 3.60 -2.23
CA GLN A 87 1.03 2.98 -2.07
C GLN A 87 0.03 3.24 -3.20
N THR A 88 0.32 4.17 -4.12
CA THR A 88 -0.58 4.56 -5.22
C THR A 88 -0.06 4.10 -6.58
N CYS A 89 1.18 4.43 -6.91
CA CYS A 89 1.75 4.12 -8.22
C CYS A 89 2.56 2.81 -8.25
N LEU A 90 2.81 2.19 -7.09
CA LEU A 90 3.62 0.97 -6.94
C LEU A 90 5.08 1.11 -7.44
N PHE A 91 5.51 2.33 -7.76
CA PHE A 91 6.91 2.62 -8.08
C PHE A 91 7.75 2.67 -6.80
N ASP A 92 8.99 2.26 -6.96
CA ASP A 92 10.01 2.24 -5.94
C ASP A 92 10.28 3.65 -5.37
N LEU A 93 10.38 3.76 -4.05
CA LEU A 93 10.62 5.01 -3.32
C LEU A 93 12.13 5.32 -3.16
N GLU A 94 12.99 4.35 -3.45
CA GLU A 94 14.45 4.42 -3.30
C GLU A 94 15.12 5.27 -4.39
N CYS A 95 14.42 5.58 -5.50
CA CYS A 95 14.89 6.51 -6.52
C CYS A 95 14.61 7.99 -6.20
N GLY A 96 14.74 8.38 -4.94
CA GLY A 96 14.96 9.76 -4.53
C GLY A 96 16.43 10.15 -4.74
N THR A 97 16.82 10.48 -5.97
CA THR A 97 18.01 11.29 -6.28
C THR A 97 19.39 10.77 -5.82
N SER A 98 19.67 9.46 -5.83
CA SER A 98 21.06 8.96 -5.65
C SER A 98 21.47 7.71 -6.45
N CYS A 99 20.56 7.06 -7.19
CA CYS A 99 20.93 5.88 -8.00
C CYS A 99 21.42 6.17 -9.43
N TRP A 100 21.36 7.42 -9.92
CA TRP A 100 21.96 7.81 -11.21
C TRP A 100 23.45 8.20 -11.12
N VAL A 101 24.09 8.00 -9.96
CA VAL A 101 25.55 8.17 -9.79
C VAL A 101 26.17 6.91 -9.19
N ARG A 102 26.34 5.88 -10.01
CA ARG A 102 27.60 5.12 -9.96
C ARG A 102 28.43 5.58 -11.15
N VAL A 103 29.45 6.37 -10.84
CA VAL A 103 30.65 6.55 -11.66
C VAL A 103 31.21 5.16 -11.90
N GLU A 104 31.17 4.67 -13.14
CA GLU A 104 32.31 4.45 -14.06
C GLU A 104 31.78 4.45 -15.51
#